data_AF-A0A2E5CV69-F1
#
_entry.id   AF-A0A2E5CV69-F1
#
_cell.length_a   1.000
_cell.length_b   1.000
_cell.length_c   1.000
_cell.angle_alpha   90.00
_cell.angle_beta   90.00
_cell.angle_gamma   90.00
#
_symmetry.space_group_name_H-M   'P 1'
#
loop_
_entity.id
_entity.type
_entity.pdbx_description
1 polymer ?
#
loop_
_entity_poly.entity_id
_entity_poly.type
_entity_poly.pdbx_seq_one_letter_code
_entity_poly.pdbx_strand_id
1 'polypeptide(L)'
;MKKLNYLFVAFAFIALSTMTSCSKSEDECHECHIAYMPAGGGAEIVVEFGEFCGDALEEVEADGYTVTIEETIIGSDTVPAGTYGNGNMEIHCEEHGDHDDHDH
;
A
#
# COMPACT_ATOMS: atom_id res chain seq x y z
N MET A 1 0.24 -54.85 -41.00
CA MET A 1 1.08 -53.66 -40.67
C MET A 1 0.61 -53.15 -39.30
N LYS A 2 1.52 -53.10 -38.32
CA LYS A 2 1.20 -52.91 -36.89
C LYS A 2 0.76 -51.47 -36.61
N LYS A 3 -0.37 -51.32 -35.92
CA LYS A 3 -0.98 -50.04 -35.52
C LYS A 3 -0.15 -49.44 -34.38
N LEU A 4 0.49 -48.29 -34.61
CA LEU A 4 1.32 -47.65 -33.60
C LEU A 4 0.56 -46.52 -32.90
N ASN A 5 0.31 -46.77 -31.63
CA ASN A 5 -0.32 -45.93 -30.62
C ASN A 5 0.68 -44.84 -30.18
N TYR A 6 0.39 -43.57 -30.47
CA TYR A 6 1.10 -42.39 -29.94
C TYR A 6 0.21 -41.61 -28.94
N LEU A 7 -0.57 -42.34 -28.15
CA LEU A 7 -0.89 -41.91 -26.80
C LEU A 7 0.38 -42.09 -25.95
N PHE A 8 0.68 -41.11 -25.12
CA PHE A 8 1.81 -40.96 -24.20
C PHE A 8 2.94 -40.05 -24.68
N VAL A 9 3.22 -39.08 -23.80
CA VAL A 9 4.38 -38.19 -23.70
C VAL A 9 4.21 -36.85 -24.44
N ALA A 10 4.14 -35.79 -23.62
CA ALA A 10 4.44 -34.38 -23.92
C ALA A 10 3.29 -33.35 -23.91
N PHE A 11 2.25 -33.55 -23.10
CA PHE A 11 1.49 -32.42 -22.51
C PHE A 11 1.31 -32.64 -21.01
N ALA A 12 2.43 -32.87 -20.33
CA ALA A 12 2.55 -32.61 -18.89
C ALA A 12 3.22 -31.24 -18.74
N PHE A 13 2.76 -30.47 -17.76
CA PHE A 13 3.28 -29.17 -17.32
C PHE A 13 2.84 -27.91 -18.07
N ILE A 14 1.54 -27.59 -18.03
CA ILE A 14 1.09 -26.21 -17.75
C ILE A 14 -0.13 -26.28 -16.84
N ALA A 15 0.10 -26.81 -15.63
CA ALA A 15 -0.75 -26.57 -14.48
C ALA A 15 0.18 -25.99 -13.42
N LEU A 16 0.63 -24.75 -13.65
CA LEU A 16 1.39 -23.99 -12.67
C LEU A 16 0.71 -22.63 -12.52
N SER A 17 -0.14 -22.61 -11.50
CA SER A 17 -0.36 -21.47 -10.61
C SER A 17 -0.69 -20.12 -11.25
N THR A 18 -1.95 -19.95 -11.64
CA THR A 18 -2.64 -18.68 -11.36
C THR A 18 -3.49 -18.85 -10.10
N MET A 19 -2.85 -19.33 -9.04
CA MET A 19 -3.30 -18.99 -7.69
C MET A 19 -2.84 -17.55 -7.47
N THR A 20 -3.62 -16.59 -7.97
CA THR A 20 -3.69 -15.25 -7.35
C THR A 20 -4.43 -15.44 -6.02
N SER A 21 -3.84 -16.26 -5.16
CA SER A 21 -4.16 -16.29 -3.75
C SER A 21 -3.64 -14.96 -3.24
N CYS A 22 -4.50 -14.20 -2.55
CA CYS A 22 -4.07 -13.21 -1.59
C CYS A 22 -3.24 -13.95 -0.56
N SER A 23 -1.97 -14.14 -0.87
CA SER A 23 -0.97 -14.57 0.08
C SER A 23 -0.89 -13.44 1.08
N LYS A 24 -1.14 -13.73 2.36
CA LYS A 24 -0.50 -13.00 3.44
C LYS A 24 1.00 -13.14 3.17
N SER A 25 1.56 -12.21 2.42
CA SER A 25 2.94 -12.24 1.93
C SER A 25 3.66 -11.23 2.76
N GLU A 26 4.85 -11.53 3.27
CA GLU A 26 5.66 -10.59 4.05
C GLU A 26 6.30 -9.50 3.14
N ASP A 27 5.57 -9.19 2.06
CA ASP A 27 5.75 -8.27 0.94
C ASP A 27 4.46 -7.39 0.80
N GLU A 28 3.69 -7.17 1.88
CA GLU A 28 2.51 -6.29 1.85
C GLU A 28 3.04 -4.85 1.81
N CYS A 29 2.97 -4.25 0.62
CA CYS A 29 3.33 -2.86 0.39
C CYS A 29 2.08 -2.01 0.63
N HIS A 30 2.20 -0.96 1.43
CA HIS A 30 1.09 -0.06 1.74
C HIS A 30 1.35 1.35 1.27
N GLU A 31 0.31 1.99 0.75
CA GLU A 31 0.36 3.40 0.40
C GLU A 31 0.25 4.25 1.66
N CYS A 32 1.23 5.13 1.86
CA CYS A 32 1.27 6.05 2.97
C CYS A 32 0.96 7.48 2.52
N HIS A 33 0.18 8.16 3.34
CA HIS A 33 -0.27 9.52 3.10
C HIS A 33 -0.20 10.38 4.36
N ILE A 34 -0.09 11.69 4.15
CA ILE A 34 -0.17 12.69 5.20
C ILE A 34 -1.63 13.11 5.34
N ALA A 35 -2.17 12.96 6.55
CA ALA A 35 -3.44 13.52 6.98
C ALA A 35 -3.25 15.01 7.35
N TYR A 36 -3.39 15.91 6.36
CA TYR A 36 -3.22 17.35 6.59
C TYR A 36 -4.54 18.02 6.95
N MET A 37 -4.61 18.57 8.17
CA MET A 37 -5.76 19.35 8.62
C MET A 37 -5.51 20.85 8.43
N PRO A 38 -6.25 21.55 7.56
CA PRO A 38 -6.04 22.96 7.31
C PRO A 38 -6.42 23.78 8.55
N ALA A 39 -5.58 24.77 8.89
CA ALA A 39 -5.73 25.60 10.11
C ALA A 39 -7.07 26.35 10.23
N GLY A 40 -7.84 26.46 9.13
CA GLY A 40 -9.17 27.06 9.09
C GLY A 40 -10.32 26.14 9.50
N GLY A 41 -10.07 24.87 9.85
CA GLY A 41 -11.11 23.89 10.20
C GLY A 41 -11.87 23.33 8.99
N GLY A 42 -11.14 23.04 7.92
CA GLY A 42 -11.67 22.44 6.68
C GLY A 42 -11.66 20.91 6.70
N ALA A 43 -11.96 20.30 5.55
CA ALA A 43 -11.77 18.87 5.35
C ALA A 43 -10.28 18.51 5.45
N GLU A 44 -10.02 17.30 5.92
CA GLU A 44 -8.69 16.70 5.86
C GLU A 44 -8.26 16.52 4.41
N ILE A 45 -7.00 16.87 4.14
CA ILE A 45 -6.38 16.77 2.83
C ILE A 45 -5.38 15.62 2.91
N VAL A 46 -5.61 14.62 2.07
CA VAL A 46 -4.75 13.44 1.95
C VAL A 46 -3.66 13.73 0.93
N VAL A 47 -2.39 13.57 1.35
CA VAL A 47 -1.23 13.71 0.45
C VAL A 47 -0.46 12.39 0.45
N GLU A 48 -0.69 11.59 -0.58
CA GLU A 48 0.08 10.35 -0.86
C GLU A 48 1.54 10.71 -1.15
N PHE A 49 2.48 10.06 -0.46
CA PHE A 49 3.91 10.30 -0.64
C PHE A 49 4.71 9.05 -1.02
N GLY A 50 4.10 7.86 -0.96
CA GLY A 50 4.70 6.65 -1.48
C GLY A 50 4.08 5.38 -0.97
N GLU A 51 4.47 4.28 -1.61
CA GLU A 51 4.13 2.91 -1.23
C GLU A 51 5.39 2.26 -0.61
N PHE A 52 5.24 1.70 0.59
CA PHE A 52 6.35 1.15 1.38
C PHE A 52 6.05 -0.29 1.80
N CYS A 53 7.08 -1.13 1.87
CA CYS A 53 6.94 -2.54 2.23
C CYS A 53 8.01 -2.96 3.24
N GLY A 54 7.68 -3.97 4.06
CA GLY A 54 8.61 -4.58 5.02
C GLY A 54 9.20 -3.57 6.00
N ASP A 55 10.51 -3.64 6.24
CA ASP A 55 11.21 -2.76 7.19
C ASP A 55 11.02 -1.26 6.86
N ALA A 56 10.89 -0.90 5.59
CA ALA A 56 10.68 0.50 5.21
C ALA A 56 9.27 1.01 5.59
N LEU A 57 8.29 0.13 5.62
CA LEU A 57 6.95 0.44 6.12
C LEU A 57 6.97 0.58 7.65
N GLU A 58 7.62 -0.36 8.35
CA GLU A 58 7.80 -0.29 9.81
C GLU A 58 8.51 1.01 10.24
N GLU A 59 9.50 1.45 9.46
CA GLU A 59 10.20 2.73 9.69
C GLU A 59 9.31 3.96 9.48
N VAL A 60 8.38 3.91 8.51
CA VAL A 60 7.46 5.01 8.21
C VAL A 60 6.34 5.10 9.26
N GLU A 61 5.90 3.96 9.78
CA GLU A 61 4.91 3.86 10.87
C GLU A 61 5.51 4.12 12.26
N ALA A 62 6.85 4.19 12.36
CA ALA A 62 7.52 4.42 13.63
C ALA A 62 7.21 5.82 14.20
N ASP A 63 7.05 5.89 15.53
CA ASP A 63 6.85 7.15 16.23
C ASP A 63 8.00 8.13 15.96
N GLY A 64 7.62 9.33 15.50
CA GLY A 64 8.57 10.39 15.17
C GLY A 64 9.11 10.36 13.73
N TYR A 65 8.64 9.44 12.88
CA TYR A 65 8.90 9.54 11.45
C TYR A 65 8.30 10.83 10.88
N THR A 66 9.02 11.47 9.95
CA THR A 66 8.56 12.72 9.34
C THR A 66 8.84 12.77 7.85
N VAL A 67 7.93 13.38 7.10
CA VAL A 67 8.02 13.58 5.66
C VAL A 67 8.13 15.08 5.38
N THR A 68 9.08 15.47 4.54
CA THR A 68 9.22 16.88 4.12
C THR A 68 8.65 17.07 2.72
N ILE A 69 7.67 17.97 2.62
CA ILE A 69 7.18 18.47 1.35
C ILE A 69 8.00 19.73 1.02
N GLU A 70 8.82 19.64 -0.04
CA GLU A 70 9.73 20.71 -0.45
C GLU A 70 9.00 21.93 -1.04
N GLU A 71 7.87 21.70 -1.71
CA GLU A 71 7.11 22.74 -2.42
C GLU A 71 5.64 22.76 -1.99
N THR A 72 5.05 23.96 -1.93
CA THR A 72 3.63 24.09 -1.61
C THR A 72 2.79 23.45 -2.70
N ILE A 73 1.96 22.48 -2.33
CA ILE A 73 1.01 21.83 -3.24
C ILE A 73 -0.22 22.73 -3.37
N ILE A 74 -0.53 23.15 -4.59
CA ILE A 74 -1.67 24.01 -4.90
C ILE A 74 -2.61 23.26 -5.85
N GLY A 75 -3.75 22.79 -5.31
CA GLY A 75 -4.81 22.10 -6.04
C GLY A 75 -6.18 22.72 -5.77
N SER A 76 -7.19 21.88 -5.48
CA SER A 76 -8.44 22.33 -4.85
C SER A 76 -8.20 22.93 -3.46
N ASP A 77 -7.20 22.37 -2.79
CA ASP A 77 -6.74 22.74 -1.47
C ASP A 77 -5.26 23.15 -1.52
N THR A 78 -4.79 23.83 -0.48
CA THR A 78 -3.38 24.28 -0.38
C THR A 78 -2.70 23.59 0.79
N VAL A 79 -1.67 22.81 0.49
CA VAL A 79 -0.80 22.19 1.49
C VAL A 79 0.55 22.91 1.44
N PRO A 80 0.97 23.60 2.52
CA PRO A 80 2.23 24.33 2.52
C PRO A 80 3.45 23.41 2.36
N ALA A 81 4.59 24.00 2.01
CA ALA A 81 5.86 23.28 2.15
C ALA A 81 6.20 23.18 3.65
N GLY A 82 6.77 22.05 4.07
CA GLY A 82 7.10 21.83 5.48
C GLY A 82 7.37 20.37 5.81
N THR A 83 7.67 20.12 7.09
CA THR A 83 7.87 18.79 7.64
C THR A 83 6.62 18.35 8.40
N TYR A 84 6.14 17.16 8.09
CA TYR A 84 4.88 16.56 8.53
C TYR A 84 5.17 15.24 9.25
N GLY A 85 4.33 14.83 10.21
CA GLY A 85 4.55 13.63 11.05
C GLY A 85 4.86 13.92 12.52
N ASN A 86 4.73 15.17 12.97
CA ASN A 86 4.86 15.52 14.38
C ASN A 86 3.69 16.41 14.83
N GLY A 87 2.93 15.96 15.83
CA GLY A 87 1.78 16.69 16.37
C GLY A 87 0.49 16.49 15.58
N ASN A 88 -0.14 17.57 15.11
CA ASN A 88 -1.52 17.56 14.59
C ASN A 88 -1.65 17.09 13.13
N MET A 89 -0.56 16.61 12.53
CA MET A 89 -0.54 16.01 11.20
C MET A 89 0.06 14.62 11.32
N GLU A 90 -0.80 13.62 11.14
CA GLU A 90 -0.45 12.21 11.27
C GLU A 90 -0.09 11.63 9.91
N ILE A 91 0.81 10.65 9.93
CA ILE A 91 1.15 9.83 8.77
C ILE A 91 0.33 8.56 8.90
N HIS A 92 -0.50 8.29 7.90
CA HIS A 92 -1.34 7.10 7.84
C HIS A 92 -0.85 6.25 6.67
N CYS A 93 -0.42 5.04 6.96
CA CYS A 93 -0.25 4.00 5.95
C CYS A 93 -1.56 3.22 5.87
N GLU A 94 -2.01 2.85 4.67
CA GLU A 94 -3.20 2.00 4.52
C GLU A 94 -3.03 0.76 5.40
N GLU A 95 -3.89 0.61 6.40
CA GLU A 95 -3.87 -0.58 7.23
C GLU A 95 -4.29 -1.75 6.35
N HIS A 96 -3.49 -2.82 6.38
CA HIS A 96 -3.83 -4.14 5.85
C HIS A 96 -5.34 -4.33 5.93
N GLY A 97 -6.00 -4.65 4.81
CA GLY A 97 -7.44 -4.82 4.79
C GLY A 97 -7.96 -5.83 5.81
N ASP A 98 -8.15 -5.42 7.06
CA ASP A 98 -8.88 -6.08 8.12
C ASP A 98 -10.34 -5.62 8.01
N HIS A 99 -10.91 -5.90 6.85
CA HIS A 99 -12.32 -6.24 6.81
C HIS A 99 -12.48 -7.66 7.34
N ASP A 100 -12.41 -7.89 8.65
CA ASP A 100 -12.85 -9.15 9.23
C ASP A 100 -13.39 -9.11 10.69
N ASP A 101 -13.76 -7.95 11.24
CA ASP A 101 -14.47 -7.90 12.54
C ASP A 101 -15.83 -7.16 12.48
N HIS A 102 -16.74 -7.68 11.65
CA HIS A 102 -18.19 -7.55 11.92
C HIS A 102 -18.70 -8.84 12.55
N ASP A 103 -18.25 -9.08 13.79
CA ASP A 103 -18.94 -9.97 14.72
C ASP A 103 -20.14 -9.19 15.32
N HIS A 104 -21.34 -9.41 14.78
CA HIS A 104 -22.57 -9.40 15.60
C HIS A 104 -23.78 -10.10 14.99
#